data_AF-A0A484Z7G8-F1
#
_entry.id   AF-A0A484Z7G8-F1
#
_cell.length_a   1.000
_cell.length_b   1.000
_cell.length_c   1.000
_cell.angle_alpha   90.00
_cell.angle_beta   90.00
_cell.angle_gamma   90.00
#
_symmetry.space_group_name_H-M   'P 1'
#
loop_
_entity.id
_entity.type
_entity.pdbx_description
1 polymer ?
#
loop_
_entity_poly.entity_id
_entity_poly.type
_entity_poly.pdbx_seq_one_letter_code
_entity_poly.pdbx_strand_id
1 'polypeptide(L)'
;MNSILKMPVMRACVRGRSYRKFVYHPDRLKYPMKRVGKRGEGKFERISWDEATTLIANNLKTITEKYGVASRYVHVGTAVSGGTFSGDKMVRRLLNLTGGYLESYHSVSMGNTAAAHPLHLWHRGQRQLARHASGYQTGDPVGT
;
A
#
# COMPACT_ATOMS: atom_id res chain seq x y z
N MET A 1 -26.44 12.19 41.96
CA MET A 1 -27.30 12.01 40.77
C MET A 1 -26.43 11.96 39.54
N ASN A 2 -26.55 10.86 38.78
CA ASN A 2 -25.65 10.43 37.71
C ASN A 2 -25.52 11.44 36.57
N SER A 3 -24.38 12.13 36.46
CA SER A 3 -23.98 12.82 35.22
C SER A 3 -23.37 11.80 34.26
N ILE A 4 -24.22 11.11 33.51
CA ILE A 4 -23.79 10.31 32.36
C ILE A 4 -23.16 11.29 31.38
N LEU A 5 -21.82 11.28 31.27
CA LEU A 5 -21.07 11.98 30.25
C LEU A 5 -21.63 11.55 28.89
N LYS A 6 -22.46 12.41 28.30
CA LYS A 6 -23.11 12.17 27.01
C LYS A 6 -22.03 12.26 25.96
N MET A 7 -21.44 11.12 25.61
CA MET A 7 -20.34 11.06 24.65
C MET A 7 -20.82 11.69 23.33
N PRO A 8 -20.08 12.67 22.77
CA PRO A 8 -20.52 13.36 21.57
C PRO A 8 -20.63 12.36 20.43
N VAL A 9 -21.78 12.38 19.74
CA VAL A 9 -21.98 11.54 18.56
C VAL A 9 -20.95 11.95 17.51
N MET A 10 -20.01 11.06 17.22
CA MET A 10 -19.04 11.22 16.13
C MET A 10 -19.80 11.32 14.81
N ARG A 11 -19.92 12.55 14.27
CA ARG A 11 -20.54 12.79 12.98
C ARG A 11 -19.48 12.73 11.88
N ALA A 12 -19.79 12.03 10.79
CA ALA A 12 -18.95 12.04 9.61
C ALA A 12 -18.79 13.47 9.05
N CYS A 13 -17.58 13.79 8.59
CA CYS A 13 -17.28 15.03 7.88
C CYS A 13 -18.04 15.10 6.55
N VAL A 14 -18.03 16.25 5.88
CA VAL A 14 -18.73 16.45 4.59
C VAL A 14 -18.28 15.44 3.53
N ARG A 15 -16.98 15.07 3.53
CA ARG A 15 -16.45 14.02 2.65
C ARG A 15 -17.01 12.64 3.00
N GLY A 16 -17.10 12.30 4.28
CA GLY A 16 -17.70 11.03 4.73
C GLY A 16 -19.19 10.93 4.41
N ARG A 17 -19.95 12.03 4.55
CA ARG A 17 -21.39 12.06 4.21
C ARG A 17 -21.65 11.93 2.70
N SER A 18 -20.71 12.34 1.86
CA SER A 18 -20.82 12.25 0.40
C SER A 18 -20.36 10.91 -0.18
N TYR A 19 -19.97 9.93 0.65
CA TYR A 19 -19.47 8.64 0.19
C TYR A 19 -20.45 7.87 -0.73
N ARG A 20 -21.76 8.05 -0.54
CA ARG A 20 -22.79 7.49 -1.45
C ARG A 20 -22.59 7.94 -2.90
N LYS A 21 -22.18 9.19 -3.12
CA LYS A 21 -21.92 9.72 -4.47
C LYS A 21 -20.72 9.04 -5.14
N PHE A 22 -19.72 8.64 -4.36
CA PHE A 22 -18.56 7.90 -4.86
C PHE A 22 -18.94 6.47 -5.27
N VAL A 23 -19.76 5.78 -4.46
CA VAL A 23 -20.20 4.39 -4.73
C VAL A 23 -21.06 4.29 -6.00
N TYR A 24 -21.90 5.28 -6.27
CA TYR A 24 -22.83 5.28 -7.40
C TYR A 24 -22.40 6.22 -8.54
N HIS A 25 -21.15 6.69 -8.55
CA HIS A 25 -20.65 7.57 -9.60
C HIS A 25 -20.68 6.86 -10.96
N PRO A 26 -21.09 7.53 -12.06
CA PRO A 26 -21.10 6.92 -13.39
C PRO A 26 -19.71 6.42 -13.80
N ASP A 27 -18.65 7.18 -13.49
CA ASP A 27 -17.26 6.86 -13.83
C ASP A 27 -16.61 5.83 -12.89
N ARG A 28 -17.37 5.23 -11.96
CA ARG A 28 -16.82 4.21 -11.08
C ARG A 28 -16.38 3.00 -11.91
N LEU A 29 -15.13 2.55 -11.70
CA LEU A 29 -14.62 1.32 -12.29
C LEU A 29 -15.41 0.11 -11.77
N LYS A 30 -16.15 -0.55 -12.68
CA LYS A 30 -16.99 -1.72 -12.39
C LYS A 30 -16.36 -3.04 -12.82
N TYR A 31 -15.47 -2.99 -13.80
CA TYR A 31 -14.87 -4.15 -14.45
C TYR A 31 -13.36 -3.99 -14.57
N PRO A 32 -12.60 -5.08 -14.64
CA PRO A 32 -11.18 -5.00 -14.96
C PRO A 32 -11.00 -4.48 -16.41
N MET A 33 -10.05 -3.57 -16.56
CA MET A 33 -9.79 -2.86 -17.81
C MET A 33 -8.31 -2.99 -18.17
N LYS A 34 -8.01 -3.33 -19.42
CA LYS A 34 -6.66 -3.47 -19.97
C LYS A 34 -6.37 -2.32 -20.92
N ARG A 35 -5.15 -1.78 -20.87
CA ARG A 35 -4.74 -0.65 -21.71
C ARG A 35 -4.43 -1.14 -23.13
N VAL A 36 -5.00 -0.47 -24.15
CA VAL A 36 -4.85 -0.83 -25.59
C VAL A 36 -4.09 0.22 -26.41
N GLY A 37 -3.60 1.29 -25.77
CA GLY A 37 -2.84 2.37 -26.44
C GLY A 37 -1.57 2.77 -25.69
N LYS A 38 -0.93 3.88 -26.11
CA LYS A 38 0.23 4.42 -25.37
C LYS A 38 -0.18 4.90 -23.99
N ARG A 39 0.81 5.00 -23.09
CA ARG A 39 0.56 5.39 -21.70
C ARG A 39 0.12 6.85 -21.69
N GLY A 40 -1.03 7.13 -21.08
CA GLY A 40 -1.62 8.47 -21.05
C GLY A 40 -2.75 8.71 -22.06
N GLU A 41 -2.98 7.83 -23.03
CA GLU A 41 -4.07 8.01 -24.02
C GLU A 41 -5.47 7.71 -23.46
N GLY A 42 -5.59 7.13 -22.27
CA GLY A 42 -6.89 6.80 -21.66
C GLY A 42 -7.68 5.69 -22.37
N LYS A 43 -7.07 4.96 -23.31
CA LYS A 43 -7.73 3.89 -24.07
C LYS A 43 -7.62 2.55 -23.34
N PHE A 44 -8.77 2.00 -22.95
CA PHE A 44 -8.87 0.71 -22.28
C PHE A 44 -9.97 -0.17 -22.85
N GLU A 45 -9.71 -1.48 -22.92
CA GLU A 45 -10.69 -2.52 -23.22
C GLU A 45 -11.11 -3.24 -21.93
N ARG A 46 -12.36 -3.70 -21.89
CA ARG A 46 -12.83 -4.54 -20.79
C ARG A 46 -12.32 -5.97 -20.99
N ILE A 47 -11.83 -6.57 -19.91
CA ILE A 47 -11.40 -7.98 -19.88
C ILE A 47 -12.17 -8.76 -18.81
N SER A 48 -11.95 -10.08 -18.74
CA SER A 48 -12.46 -10.92 -17.65
C SER A 48 -11.56 -10.85 -16.41
N TRP A 49 -12.08 -11.26 -15.26
CA TRP A 49 -11.26 -11.37 -14.04
C TRP A 49 -10.18 -12.46 -14.15
N ASP A 50 -10.48 -13.56 -14.83
CA ASP A 50 -9.52 -14.65 -15.05
C ASP A 50 -8.35 -14.19 -15.94
N GLU A 51 -8.66 -13.45 -17.02
CA GLU A 51 -7.63 -12.86 -17.88
C GLU A 51 -6.80 -11.83 -17.11
N ALA A 52 -7.45 -10.94 -16.34
CA ALA A 52 -6.78 -9.89 -15.59
C ALA A 52 -5.78 -10.47 -14.58
N THR A 53 -6.23 -11.45 -13.79
CA THR A 53 -5.41 -12.07 -12.75
C THR A 53 -4.26 -12.89 -13.35
N THR A 54 -4.52 -13.66 -14.41
CA THR A 54 -3.49 -14.40 -15.15
C THR A 54 -2.43 -13.48 -15.73
N LEU A 55 -2.84 -12.37 -16.36
CA LEU A 55 -1.93 -11.39 -16.94
C LEU A 55 -1.05 -10.73 -15.88
N ILE A 56 -1.62 -10.35 -14.73
CA ILE A 56 -0.88 -9.77 -13.62
C ILE A 56 0.12 -10.80 -13.05
N ALA A 57 -0.32 -12.04 -12.83
CA ALA A 57 0.51 -13.10 -12.28
C ALA A 57 1.71 -13.42 -13.19
N ASN A 58 1.48 -13.55 -14.50
CA ASN A 58 2.53 -13.82 -15.47
C ASN A 58 3.56 -12.68 -15.52
N ASN A 59 3.09 -11.43 -15.60
CA ASN A 59 3.99 -10.27 -15.60
C ASN A 59 4.80 -10.17 -14.31
N LEU A 60 4.20 -10.43 -13.14
CA LEU A 60 4.90 -10.43 -11.87
C LEU A 60 6.00 -11.50 -11.83
N LYS A 61 5.75 -12.70 -12.35
CA LYS A 61 6.76 -13.77 -12.47
C LYS A 61 7.91 -13.34 -13.38
N THR A 62 7.61 -12.89 -14.60
CA THR A 62 8.63 -12.43 -15.57
C THR A 62 9.49 -11.30 -15.02
N ILE A 63 8.88 -10.32 -14.33
CA ILE A 63 9.62 -9.20 -13.71
C ILE A 63 10.52 -9.71 -12.59
N THR A 64 10.02 -10.64 -11.76
CA THR A 64 10.79 -11.22 -10.65
C THR A 64 11.98 -12.02 -11.18
N GLU A 65 11.79 -12.82 -12.23
CA GLU A 65 12.83 -13.62 -12.86
C GLU A 65 13.91 -12.74 -13.50
N LYS A 66 13.51 -11.64 -14.15
CA LYS A 66 14.43 -10.77 -14.89
C LYS A 66 15.18 -9.76 -14.03
N TYR A 67 14.53 -9.21 -13.00
CA TYR A 67 15.04 -8.07 -12.22
C TYR A 67 15.14 -8.35 -10.72
N GLY A 68 14.78 -9.55 -10.27
CA GLY A 68 14.78 -9.94 -8.87
C GLY A 68 13.64 -9.34 -8.06
N VAL A 69 13.58 -9.72 -6.78
CA VAL A 69 12.46 -9.39 -5.88
C VAL A 69 12.38 -7.91 -5.52
N ALA A 70 13.50 -7.18 -5.58
CA ALA A 70 13.58 -5.75 -5.33
C ALA A 70 12.87 -4.89 -6.40
N SER A 71 12.58 -5.46 -7.57
CA SER A 71 11.81 -4.78 -8.62
C SER A 71 10.31 -4.66 -8.30
N ARG A 72 9.82 -5.37 -7.27
CA ARG A 72 8.42 -5.37 -6.86
C ARG A 72 8.21 -4.32 -5.78
N TYR A 73 7.25 -3.42 -5.96
CA TYR A 73 6.95 -2.37 -5.00
C TYR A 73 5.44 -2.26 -4.75
N VAL A 74 5.06 -2.11 -3.47
CA VAL A 74 3.66 -1.96 -3.05
C VAL A 74 3.49 -0.61 -2.37
N HIS A 75 2.75 0.27 -3.03
CA HIS A 75 2.42 1.59 -2.51
C HIS A 75 1.04 1.63 -1.84
N VAL A 76 0.96 2.23 -0.66
CA VAL A 76 -0.32 2.46 0.03
C VAL A 76 -0.92 3.79 -0.45
N GLY A 77 -1.71 3.76 -1.53
CA GLY A 77 -2.19 4.98 -2.18
C GLY A 77 -3.49 5.59 -1.63
N THR A 78 -4.28 4.86 -0.82
CA THR A 78 -5.69 5.24 -0.56
C THR A 78 -6.02 5.60 0.89
N ALA A 79 -5.04 5.74 1.77
CA ALA A 79 -5.24 6.02 3.21
C ALA A 79 -6.17 5.03 3.96
N VAL A 80 -6.60 3.94 3.32
CA VAL A 80 -7.26 2.80 3.98
C VAL A 80 -6.19 1.89 4.58
N SER A 81 -5.36 2.47 5.44
CA SER A 81 -4.34 1.77 6.20
C SER A 81 -4.93 1.42 7.57
N GLY A 82 -5.21 0.15 7.84
CA GLY A 82 -5.59 -0.26 9.20
C GLY A 82 -6.47 -1.49 9.32
N GLY A 83 -7.25 -1.83 8.29
CA GLY A 83 -8.04 -3.06 8.28
C GLY A 83 -7.17 -4.30 8.09
N THR A 84 -7.53 -5.42 8.70
CA THR A 84 -6.88 -6.73 8.46
C THR A 84 -6.96 -7.15 6.99
N PHE A 85 -8.03 -6.73 6.30
CA PHE A 85 -8.29 -7.01 4.88
C PHE A 85 -8.00 -5.82 3.96
N SER A 86 -7.09 -4.92 4.34
CA SER A 86 -6.69 -3.84 3.44
C SER A 86 -5.88 -4.39 2.26
N GLY A 87 -6.13 -3.85 1.07
CA GLY A 87 -5.54 -4.36 -0.18
C GLY A 87 -4.01 -4.38 -0.16
N ASP A 88 -3.39 -3.37 0.47
CA ASP A 88 -1.94 -3.31 0.64
C ASP A 88 -1.40 -4.46 1.50
N LYS A 89 -2.05 -4.79 2.62
CA LYS A 89 -1.60 -5.89 3.50
C LYS A 89 -1.75 -7.25 2.83
N MET A 90 -2.83 -7.45 2.07
CA MET A 90 -3.04 -8.70 1.32
C MET A 90 -1.96 -8.88 0.25
N VAL A 91 -1.65 -7.82 -0.50
CA VAL A 91 -0.59 -7.87 -1.53
C VAL A 91 0.78 -8.07 -0.89
N ARG A 92 1.10 -7.38 0.21
CA ARG A 92 2.38 -7.57 0.94
C ARG A 92 2.53 -9.01 1.43
N ARG A 93 1.47 -9.62 1.95
CA ARG A 93 1.47 -11.03 2.36
C ARG A 93 1.73 -11.96 1.17
N LEU A 94 1.07 -11.74 0.04
CA LEU A 94 1.29 -12.51 -1.19
C LEU A 94 2.73 -12.39 -1.69
N LEU A 95 3.30 -11.18 -1.68
CA LEU A 95 4.67 -10.96 -2.13
C LEU A 95 5.70 -11.61 -1.20
N ASN A 96 5.45 -11.62 0.11
CA ASN A 96 6.31 -12.34 1.06
C ASN A 96 6.33 -13.86 0.79
N LEU A 97 5.20 -14.45 0.39
CA LEU A 97 5.15 -15.87 0.02
C LEU A 97 5.88 -16.18 -1.30
N THR A 98 6.10 -15.18 -2.15
CA THR A 98 6.70 -15.33 -3.49
C THR A 98 8.11 -14.74 -3.57
N GLY A 99 8.79 -14.56 -2.43
CA GLY A 99 10.20 -14.15 -2.34
C GLY A 99 10.46 -12.72 -1.84
N GLY A 100 9.43 -11.96 -1.44
CA GLY A 100 9.57 -10.62 -0.84
C GLY A 100 9.42 -9.45 -1.82
N TYR A 101 9.54 -8.21 -1.35
CA TYR A 101 9.38 -7.02 -2.19
C TYR A 101 10.18 -5.86 -1.60
N LEU A 102 10.33 -4.78 -2.38
CA LEU A 102 10.94 -3.55 -1.90
C LEU A 102 10.04 -2.88 -0.86
N GLU A 103 10.49 -2.93 0.40
CA GLU A 103 9.82 -2.26 1.51
C GLU A 103 9.86 -0.73 1.37
N SER A 104 8.85 -0.08 1.94
CA SER A 104 8.75 1.38 1.97
C SER A 104 9.05 1.87 3.39
N TYR A 105 9.99 2.81 3.53
CA TYR A 105 10.33 3.37 4.84
C TYR A 105 9.24 4.30 5.41
N HIS A 106 8.47 4.96 4.54
CA HIS A 106 7.44 5.92 4.93
C HIS A 106 6.09 5.62 4.25
N SER A 107 4.99 6.08 4.86
CA SER A 107 3.68 6.12 4.20
C SER A 107 3.43 7.50 3.59
N VAL A 108 2.41 7.58 2.72
CA VAL A 108 1.95 8.81 2.05
C VAL A 108 1.67 10.00 2.98
N SER A 109 1.52 9.77 4.29
CA SER A 109 1.28 10.84 5.27
C SER A 109 2.29 10.86 6.42
N MET A 110 3.01 9.77 6.70
CA MET A 110 4.02 9.75 7.76
C MET A 110 5.26 10.58 7.42
N GLY A 111 5.65 10.69 6.14
CA GLY A 111 6.81 11.50 5.75
C GLY A 111 6.67 12.97 6.16
N ASN A 112 5.49 13.56 5.92
CA ASN A 112 5.21 14.95 6.32
C ASN A 112 5.05 15.09 7.83
N THR A 113 4.47 14.11 8.54
CA THR A 113 4.37 14.15 10.00
C THR A 113 5.76 14.03 10.66
N ALA A 114 6.67 13.22 10.10
CA ALA A 114 8.04 13.11 10.60
C ALA A 114 8.85 14.40 10.37
N ALA A 115 8.65 15.07 9.23
CA ALA A 115 9.25 16.37 8.97
C ALA A 115 8.68 17.49 9.87
N ALA A 116 7.36 17.48 10.11
CA ALA A 116 6.69 18.49 10.93
C ALA A 116 6.90 18.27 12.44
N HIS A 117 7.10 17.02 12.89
CA HIS A 117 7.32 16.67 14.28
C HIS A 117 8.53 15.72 14.47
N PRO A 118 9.77 16.22 14.29
CA PRO A 118 10.99 15.40 14.38
C PRO A 118 11.16 14.75 15.75
N LEU A 119 10.83 15.48 16.82
CA LEU A 119 11.04 15.06 18.20
C LEU A 119 10.00 14.04 18.70
N HIS A 120 8.78 14.04 18.15
CA HIS A 120 7.69 13.19 18.65
C HIS A 120 7.71 11.77 18.08
N LEU A 121 8.28 11.58 16.88
CA LEU A 121 8.34 10.28 16.21
C LEU A 121 9.71 9.58 16.31
N TRP A 122 10.73 10.24 16.88
CA TRP A 122 12.07 9.71 17.09
C TRP A 122 12.05 8.35 17.83
N HIS A 123 11.20 8.20 18.85
CA HIS A 123 11.07 6.96 19.64
C HIS A 123 10.32 5.80 18.96
N ARG A 124 9.65 6.02 17.82
CA ARG A 124 9.08 4.91 17.01
C ARG A 124 10.01 4.47 15.88
N GLY A 125 10.82 5.38 15.33
CA GLY A 125 11.79 5.06 14.27
C GLY A 125 12.87 4.06 14.71
N GLN A 126 13.33 4.13 15.96
CA GLN A 126 14.37 3.23 16.48
C GLN A 126 13.94 1.76 16.57
N ARG A 127 12.64 1.46 16.76
CA ARG A 127 12.15 0.07 16.82
C ARG A 127 12.08 -0.62 15.45
N GLN A 128 11.94 0.14 14.36
CA GLN A 128 12.04 -0.39 13.00
C GLN A 128 13.51 -0.53 12.55
N LEU A 129 14.38 0.40 12.94
CA LEU A 129 15.84 0.28 12.73
C LEU A 129 16.39 -1.00 13.37
N ALA A 130 15.97 -1.33 14.59
CA ALA A 130 16.39 -2.56 15.28
C ALA A 130 15.93 -3.86 14.58
N ARG A 131 14.80 -3.84 13.85
CA ARG A 131 14.29 -5.01 13.10
C ARG A 131 14.92 -5.18 11.72
N HIS A 132 15.36 -4.08 11.09
CA HIS A 132 16.12 -4.14 9.85
C HIS A 132 17.61 -4.47 10.08
N ALA A 133 18.17 -4.08 11.23
CA ALA A 133 19.53 -4.45 11.61
C ALA A 133 19.71 -5.97 11.84
N SER A 134 18.64 -6.73 12.12
CA SER A 134 18.74 -8.18 12.34
C SER A 134 18.64 -9.02 11.07
N GLY A 135 18.45 -8.42 9.89
CA GLY A 135 18.23 -9.13 8.62
C GLY A 135 19.28 -8.87 7.54
N TYR A 136 20.27 -8.02 7.81
CA TYR A 136 21.36 -7.72 6.89
C TYR A 136 22.68 -7.94 7.63
N GLN A 137 23.07 -9.21 7.79
CA GLN A 137 24.46 -9.54 8.09
C GLN A 137 25.28 -9.12 6.87
N THR A 138 25.81 -7.90 6.92
CA THR A 138 26.94 -7.49 6.07
C THR A 138 28.07 -8.46 6.38
N GLY A 139 28.53 -9.19 5.36
CA GLY A 139 29.69 -10.06 5.47
C GLY A 139 30.89 -9.32 6.07
N ASP A 140 31.65 -10.06 6.85
CA ASP A 140 32.85 -9.61 7.56
C ASP A 140 33.86 -8.94 6.60
N PRO A 141 34.55 -7.88 7.04
CA PRO A 141 35.72 -7.40 6.32
C PRO A 141 36.84 -8.43 6.51
N VAL A 142 37.16 -9.17 5.44
CA VAL A 142 38.37 -9.98 5.36
C VAL A 142 39.56 -9.04 5.49
N GLY A 143 40.38 -9.29 6.50
CA GLY A 143 41.61 -8.54 6.76
C GLY A 143 42.66 -8.76 5.68
N THR A 144 43.34 -7.66 5.37
CA THR A 144 44.80 -7.53 5.19
C THR A 144 45.16 -6.12 5.58
#